data_AF-A0AAW9FTM3-F1
#
_entry.id   AF-A0AAW9FTM3-F1
#
_cell.length_a   1.000
_cell.length_b   1.000
_cell.length_c   1.000
_cell.angle_alpha   90.00
_cell.angle_beta   90.00
_cell.angle_gamma   90.00
#
_symmetry.space_group_name_H-M   'P 1'
#
loop_
_entity.id
_entity.type
_entity.pdbx_description
1 polymer ?
#
loop_
_entity_poly.entity_id
_entity_poly.type
_entity_poly.pdbx_seq_one_letter_code
_entity_poly.pdbx_strand_id
1 'polypeptide(L)'
;ELLTDQDIETLRHLVNEGMGANTLRALTSDLAYLQAWSLAATGASLPWPAPEALLLKFVAHHLWDPEKRISDLDHGMPQNVDRLLREQGFLKSIGPHAPDTVRRRLASWSTLTKWRGHQGVFSSPALKQAI
;
A
#
# COMPACT_ATOMS: atom_id res chain seq x y z
N GLU A 1 -4.35 12.29 -12.62
CA GLU A 1 -5.13 11.03 -12.60
C GLU A 1 -4.62 10.12 -11.49
N LEU A 2 -5.53 9.40 -10.80
CA LEU A 2 -5.21 8.53 -9.66
C LEU A 2 -4.86 7.09 -10.07
N LEU A 3 -5.33 6.65 -11.23
CA LEU A 3 -5.01 5.35 -11.82
C LEU A 3 -4.30 5.61 -13.15
N THR A 4 -3.19 4.93 -13.37
CA THR A 4 -2.50 4.93 -14.67
C THR A 4 -3.30 4.12 -15.69
N ASP A 5 -3.09 4.36 -16.98
CA ASP A 5 -3.70 3.52 -18.04
C ASP A 5 -3.41 2.02 -17.82
N GLN A 6 -2.20 1.72 -17.31
CA GLN A 6 -1.82 0.35 -16.96
C GLN A 6 -2.62 -0.20 -15.77
N ASP A 7 -2.98 0.64 -14.79
CA ASP A 7 -3.87 0.22 -13.69
C ASP A 7 -5.26 -0.10 -14.21
N ILE A 8 -5.79 0.73 -15.12
CA ILE A 8 -7.11 0.53 -15.74
C ILE A 8 -7.11 -0.77 -16.55
N GLU A 9 -6.08 -1.01 -17.36
CA GLU A 9 -5.96 -2.24 -18.14
C GLU A 9 -5.88 -3.48 -17.24
N THR A 10 -5.08 -3.40 -16.17
CA THR A 10 -5.02 -4.48 -15.18
C THR A 10 -6.41 -4.74 -14.59
N LEU A 11 -7.14 -3.69 -14.18
CA LEU A 11 -8.48 -3.85 -13.61
C LEU A 11 -9.50 -4.41 -14.62
N ARG A 12 -9.44 -4.02 -15.90
CA ARG A 12 -10.29 -4.58 -16.97
C ARG A 12 -10.02 -6.06 -17.17
N HIS A 13 -8.75 -6.46 -17.18
CA HIS A 13 -8.37 -7.87 -17.23
C HIS A 13 -8.98 -8.67 -16.07
N LEU A 14 -9.00 -8.11 -14.86
CA LEU A 14 -9.61 -8.78 -13.69
C LEU A 14 -11.11 -8.95 -13.77
N VAL A 15 -11.81 -8.00 -14.37
CA VAL A 15 -13.23 -8.15 -14.67
C VAL A 15 -13.44 -9.33 -15.63
N ASN A 16 -12.60 -9.44 -16.67
CA ASN A 16 -12.70 -10.51 -17.68
C ASN A 16 -12.39 -11.91 -17.12
N GLU A 17 -11.47 -12.01 -16.16
CA GLU A 17 -11.13 -13.27 -15.47
C GLU A 17 -12.18 -13.74 -14.45
N GLY A 18 -13.35 -13.10 -14.40
CA GLY A 18 -14.48 -13.52 -13.56
C GLY A 18 -14.33 -13.14 -12.09
N MET A 19 -13.51 -12.14 -11.77
CA MET A 19 -13.39 -11.65 -10.40
C MET A 19 -14.72 -11.04 -9.91
N GLY A 20 -15.19 -11.50 -8.75
CA GLY A 20 -16.40 -10.94 -8.13
C GLY A 20 -16.28 -9.44 -7.84
N ALA A 21 -17.38 -8.71 -8.04
CA ALA A 21 -17.42 -7.24 -7.92
C ALA A 21 -16.92 -6.71 -6.56
N ASN A 22 -17.16 -7.44 -5.46
CA ASN A 22 -16.69 -7.06 -4.14
C ASN A 22 -15.16 -7.15 -4.02
N THR A 23 -14.55 -8.21 -4.54
CA THR A 23 -13.10 -8.40 -4.56
C THR A 23 -12.43 -7.34 -5.42
N LEU A 24 -12.99 -7.06 -6.60
CA LEU A 24 -12.48 -6.01 -7.48
C LEU A 24 -12.54 -4.64 -6.79
N ARG A 25 -13.67 -4.29 -6.17
CA ARG A 25 -13.80 -3.03 -5.41
C ARG A 25 -12.77 -2.92 -4.29
N ALA A 26 -12.54 -4.01 -3.55
CA ALA A 26 -11.54 -4.05 -2.48
C ALA A 26 -10.11 -3.85 -3.03
N LEU A 27 -9.75 -4.53 -4.13
CA LEU A 27 -8.46 -4.37 -4.80
C LEU A 27 -8.25 -2.95 -5.33
N THR A 28 -9.25 -2.36 -5.99
CA THR A 28 -9.18 -0.98 -6.50
C THR A 28 -8.98 0.01 -5.35
N SER A 29 -9.69 -0.18 -4.24
CA SER A 29 -9.53 0.67 -3.04
C SER A 29 -8.12 0.57 -2.44
N ASP A 30 -7.57 -0.64 -2.36
CA ASP A 30 -6.20 -0.85 -1.88
C ASP A 30 -5.16 -0.25 -2.81
N LEU A 31 -5.32 -0.42 -4.12
CA LEU A 31 -4.42 0.16 -5.11
C LEU A 31 -4.45 1.69 -5.06
N ALA A 32 -5.64 2.30 -4.97
CA ALA A 32 -5.77 3.75 -4.85
C ALA A 32 -5.03 4.28 -3.61
N TYR A 33 -5.17 3.59 -2.47
CA TYR A 33 -4.43 3.97 -1.26
C TYR A 33 -2.92 3.81 -1.44
N LEU A 34 -2.46 2.68 -1.99
CA LEU A 34 -1.03 2.39 -2.18
C LEU A 34 -0.39 3.41 -3.13
N GLN A 35 -1.07 3.75 -4.22
CA GLN A 35 -0.63 4.76 -5.18
C GLN A 35 -0.49 6.14 -4.52
N ALA A 36 -1.51 6.56 -3.75
CA ALA A 36 -1.47 7.82 -3.02
C ALA A 36 -0.34 7.84 -1.97
N TRP A 37 -0.17 6.73 -1.23
CA TRP A 37 0.90 6.61 -0.24
C TRP A 37 2.29 6.62 -0.88
N SER A 38 2.49 5.91 -1.99
CA SER A 38 3.77 5.91 -2.70
C SER A 38 4.14 7.32 -3.16
N LEU A 39 3.19 8.04 -3.76
CA LEU A 39 3.40 9.41 -4.20
C LEU A 39 3.73 10.33 -3.02
N ALA A 40 2.99 10.24 -1.91
CA ALA A 40 3.23 11.07 -0.73
C ALA A 40 4.57 10.73 -0.04
N ALA A 41 4.96 9.46 0.02
CA ALA A 41 6.14 8.99 0.75
C ALA A 41 7.45 9.03 -0.06
N THR A 42 7.36 9.06 -1.39
CA THR A 42 8.53 8.95 -2.28
C THR A 42 8.56 9.99 -3.41
N GLY A 43 7.46 10.71 -3.65
CA GLY A 43 7.32 11.58 -4.82
C GLY A 43 7.08 10.85 -6.13
N ALA A 44 6.93 9.51 -6.11
CA ALA A 44 6.77 8.69 -7.30
C ALA A 44 5.57 7.73 -7.20
N SER A 45 5.02 7.38 -8.37
CA SER A 45 3.99 6.35 -8.52
C SER A 45 4.43 5.00 -7.96
N LEU A 46 3.45 4.14 -7.63
CA LEU A 46 3.72 2.81 -7.10
C LEU A 46 4.57 1.99 -8.09
N PRO A 47 5.76 1.49 -7.71
CA PRO A 47 6.63 0.76 -8.62
C PRO A 47 6.23 -0.71 -8.78
N TRP A 48 6.61 -1.28 -9.92
CA TRP A 48 6.36 -2.68 -10.27
C TRP A 48 7.63 -3.31 -10.88
N PRO A 49 8.24 -4.33 -10.25
CA PRO A 49 8.00 -4.77 -8.87
C PRO A 49 8.47 -3.73 -7.84
N ALA A 50 7.89 -3.78 -6.65
CA ALA A 50 8.34 -2.96 -5.54
C ALA A 50 9.68 -3.45 -4.98
N PRO A 51 10.65 -2.57 -4.70
CA PRO A 51 11.85 -2.95 -3.97
C PRO A 51 11.50 -3.31 -2.52
N GLU A 52 12.23 -4.25 -1.92
CA GLU A 52 11.98 -4.73 -0.55
C GLU A 52 11.96 -3.59 0.47
N ALA A 53 12.90 -2.63 0.34
CA ALA A 53 12.98 -1.47 1.20
C ALA A 53 11.69 -0.62 1.18
N LEU A 54 10.97 -0.57 0.06
CA LEU A 54 9.70 0.15 -0.02
C LEU A 54 8.57 -0.63 0.65
N LEU A 55 8.57 -1.96 0.56
CA LEU A 55 7.63 -2.81 1.30
C LEU A 55 7.84 -2.65 2.82
N LEU A 56 9.10 -2.67 3.28
CA LEU A 56 9.43 -2.44 4.69
C LEU A 56 9.09 -1.02 5.14
N LYS A 57 9.31 0.00 4.28
CA LYS A 57 8.84 1.37 4.55
C LYS A 57 7.33 1.43 4.71
N PHE A 58 6.58 0.73 3.86
CA PHE A 58 5.12 0.64 4.00
C PHE A 58 4.74 0.06 5.36
N VAL A 59 5.37 -1.03 5.77
CA VAL A 59 5.11 -1.62 7.09
C VAL A 59 5.45 -0.64 8.20
N ALA A 60 6.65 -0.05 8.21
CA ALA A 60 7.08 0.89 9.24
C ALA A 60 6.17 2.13 9.36
N HIS A 61 5.68 2.67 8.24
CA HIS A 61 4.75 3.80 8.26
C HIS A 61 3.40 3.46 8.91
N HIS A 62 2.97 2.20 8.90
CA HIS A 62 1.61 1.81 9.27
C HIS A 62 1.53 0.94 10.53
N LEU A 63 2.56 0.14 10.83
CA LEU A 63 2.70 -0.66 12.04
C LEU A 63 3.76 -0.01 12.94
N TRP A 64 3.31 0.93 13.76
CA TRP A 64 4.14 1.67 14.71
C TRP A 64 3.46 1.72 16.08
N ASP A 65 4.27 1.94 17.11
CA ASP A 65 3.84 1.99 18.49
C ASP A 65 3.46 3.42 18.90
N PRO A 66 2.20 3.67 19.30
CA PRO A 66 1.75 4.97 19.77
C PRO A 66 2.55 5.53 20.94
N GLU A 67 2.98 4.69 21.88
CA GLU A 67 3.73 5.14 23.06
C GLU A 67 5.13 5.59 22.67
N LYS A 68 5.81 4.80 21.84
CA LYS A 68 7.14 5.15 21.32
C LYS A 68 7.11 6.47 20.53
N ARG A 69 6.04 6.71 19.78
CA ARG A 69 5.89 7.93 18.98
C ARG A 69 5.84 9.22 19.80
N ILE A 70 5.44 9.15 21.07
CA ILE A 70 5.46 10.31 21.98
C ILE A 70 6.89 10.85 22.13
N SER A 71 7.88 9.95 22.19
CA SER A 71 9.30 10.29 22.37
C SER A 71 10.09 10.36 21.06
N ASP A 72 9.59 9.74 19.99
CA ASP A 72 10.21 9.66 18.67
C ASP A 72 9.16 10.00 17.60
N LEU A 73 9.09 11.28 17.20
CA LEU A 73 8.06 11.78 16.28
C LEU A 73 8.14 11.15 14.88
N ASP A 74 9.30 10.61 14.53
CA ASP A 74 9.56 9.90 13.27
C ASP A 74 9.20 8.41 13.36
N HIS A 75 8.79 7.92 14.53
CA HIS A 75 8.28 6.56 14.70
C HIS A 75 6.92 6.40 14.02
N GLY A 76 6.93 5.83 12.82
CA GLY A 76 5.74 5.61 12.01
C GLY A 76 5.75 6.43 10.72
N MET A 77 4.57 6.82 10.27
CA MET A 77 4.43 7.66 9.08
C MET A 77 4.85 9.11 9.37
N PRO A 78 5.78 9.70 8.59
CA PRO A 78 6.13 11.11 8.72
C PRO A 78 4.92 12.03 8.59
N GLN A 79 4.90 13.14 9.34
CA GLN A 79 3.73 14.03 9.43
C GLN A 79 3.30 14.62 8.09
N ASN A 80 4.24 14.91 7.19
CA ASN A 80 3.94 15.40 5.85
C ASN A 80 3.21 14.34 5.01
N VAL A 81 3.61 13.07 5.10
CA VAL A 81 2.97 11.96 4.40
C VAL A 81 1.57 11.72 4.94
N ASP A 82 1.41 11.70 6.28
CA ASP A 82 0.10 11.56 6.94
C ASP A 82 -0.86 12.68 6.52
N ARG A 83 -0.39 13.93 6.56
CA ARG A 83 -1.17 15.11 6.14
C ARG A 83 -1.66 15.00 4.70
N LEU A 84 -0.75 14.70 3.76
CA LEU A 84 -1.10 14.56 2.33
C LEU A 84 -2.17 13.49 2.11
N LEU A 85 -2.08 12.36 2.81
CA LEU A 85 -3.07 11.28 2.70
C LEU A 85 -4.42 11.65 3.34
N ARG A 86 -4.43 12.43 4.42
CA ARG A 86 -5.65 12.91 5.07
C ARG A 86 -6.36 13.97 4.24
N GLU A 87 -5.64 14.96 3.73
CA GLU A 87 -6.19 16.02 2.88
C GLU A 87 -6.85 15.46 1.62
N GLN A 88 -6.31 14.37 1.08
CA GLN A 88 -6.88 13.66 -0.07
C GLN A 88 -7.96 12.62 0.32
N GLY A 89 -8.27 12.45 1.61
CA GLY A 89 -9.31 11.56 2.11
C GLY A 89 -8.95 10.07 2.12
N PHE A 90 -7.70 9.70 1.84
CA PHE A 90 -7.23 8.30 1.82
C PHE A 90 -6.96 7.73 3.22
N LEU A 91 -6.54 8.57 4.17
CA LEU A 91 -6.23 8.16 5.54
C LEU A 91 -7.28 8.71 6.52
N LYS A 92 -8.13 7.83 7.05
CA LYS A 92 -9.20 8.19 7.98
C LYS A 92 -8.91 7.79 9.43
N SER A 93 -8.18 6.70 9.63
CA SER A 93 -7.81 6.22 10.96
C SER A 93 -6.85 7.20 11.65
N ILE A 94 -6.98 7.29 12.97
CA ILE A 94 -6.02 7.96 13.86
C ILE A 94 -5.17 6.84 14.47
N GLY A 95 -3.85 6.98 14.44
CA GLY A 95 -2.94 5.96 14.94
C GLY A 95 -2.48 4.94 13.88
N PRO A 96 -1.81 3.85 14.30
CA PRO A 96 -1.36 2.78 13.40
C PRO A 96 -2.54 2.04 12.77
N HIS A 97 -2.29 1.39 11.65
CA HIS A 97 -3.27 0.48 11.06
C HIS A 97 -3.33 -0.83 11.85
N ALA A 98 -4.48 -1.49 11.79
CA ALA A 98 -4.55 -2.89 12.21
C ALA A 98 -3.62 -3.75 11.33
N PRO A 99 -2.90 -4.74 11.90
CA PRO A 99 -2.02 -5.64 11.15
C PRO A 99 -2.68 -6.26 9.91
N ASP A 100 -3.94 -6.67 10.03
CA ASP A 100 -4.70 -7.27 8.93
C ASP A 100 -4.93 -6.30 7.76
N THR A 101 -5.04 -4.99 8.04
CA THR A 101 -5.13 -3.98 6.96
C THR A 101 -3.82 -3.88 6.18
N VAL A 102 -2.68 -3.97 6.87
CA VAL A 102 -1.35 -3.95 6.26
C VAL A 102 -1.12 -5.23 5.45
N ARG A 103 -1.41 -6.41 6.03
CA ARG A 103 -1.33 -7.70 5.32
C ARG A 103 -2.18 -7.71 4.05
N ARG A 104 -3.43 -7.25 4.16
CA ARG A 104 -4.36 -7.19 3.02
C ARG A 104 -3.84 -6.31 1.89
N ARG A 105 -3.33 -5.10 2.20
CA ARG A 105 -2.76 -4.20 1.18
C ARG A 105 -1.50 -4.78 0.52
N LEU A 106 -0.62 -5.41 1.28
CA LEU A 106 0.55 -6.10 0.73
C LEU A 106 0.15 -7.29 -0.17
N ALA A 107 -0.90 -8.03 0.20
CA ALA A 107 -1.45 -9.08 -0.64
C ALA A 107 -2.06 -8.53 -1.95
N SER A 108 -2.81 -7.43 -1.87
CA SER A 108 -3.34 -6.71 -3.05
C SER A 108 -2.20 -6.27 -3.98
N TRP A 109 -1.14 -5.67 -3.42
CA TRP A 109 0.05 -5.26 -4.17
C TRP A 109 0.78 -6.44 -4.82
N SER A 110 0.98 -7.54 -4.08
CA SER A 110 1.58 -8.78 -4.60
C SER A 110 0.76 -9.36 -5.75
N THR A 111 -0.56 -9.38 -5.61
CA THR A 111 -1.48 -9.94 -6.60
C THR A 111 -1.39 -9.14 -7.91
N LEU A 112 -1.50 -7.82 -7.83
CA LEU A 112 -1.37 -6.93 -8.99
C LEU A 112 0.02 -7.00 -9.63
N THR A 113 1.09 -7.18 -8.84
CA THR A 113 2.47 -7.31 -9.35
C THR A 113 2.59 -8.54 -10.25
N LYS A 114 2.05 -9.68 -9.80
CA LYS A 114 2.05 -10.94 -10.55
C LYS A 114 1.26 -10.81 -11.85
N TRP A 115 0.11 -10.17 -11.82
CA TRP A 115 -0.71 -9.98 -13.03
C TRP A 115 -0.11 -9.00 -14.03
N ARG A 116 0.70 -8.04 -13.58
CA ARG A 116 1.54 -7.20 -14.46
C ARG A 116 2.76 -7.96 -15.02
N GLY A 117 2.87 -9.27 -14.79
CA GLY A 117 3.96 -10.10 -15.31
C GLY A 117 5.27 -10.00 -14.52
N HIS A 118 5.26 -9.37 -13.34
CA HIS A 118 6.46 -9.20 -12.52
C HIS A 118 6.49 -10.18 -11.33
N GLN A 119 7.70 -10.47 -10.86
CA GLN A 119 7.94 -11.19 -9.61
C GLN A 119 8.41 -10.19 -8.55
N GLY A 120 7.64 -10.03 -7.48
CA GLY A 120 7.97 -9.15 -6.34
C GLY A 120 8.51 -9.92 -5.13
N VAL A 121 9.07 -9.19 -4.17
CA VAL A 121 9.72 -9.73 -2.96
C VAL A 121 8.79 -9.78 -1.73
N PHE A 122 7.50 -10.00 -1.96
CA PHE A 122 6.46 -9.99 -0.92
C PHE A 122 6.53 -11.19 0.06
N SER A 123 7.35 -12.20 -0.24
CA SER A 123 7.53 -13.40 0.60
C SER A 123 8.86 -13.41 1.37
N SER A 124 9.61 -12.31 1.34
CA SER A 124 10.93 -12.25 1.95
C SER A 124 10.88 -12.46 3.48
N PRO A 125 11.95 -13.04 4.07
CA PRO A 125 12.00 -13.24 5.52
C PRO A 125 11.91 -11.93 6.31
N ALA A 126 12.50 -10.83 5.80
CA ALA A 126 12.45 -9.54 6.47
C ALA A 126 11.03 -8.99 6.53
N LEU A 127 10.30 -9.06 5.41
CA LEU A 127 8.91 -8.59 5.37
C LEU A 127 7.99 -9.45 6.25
N LYS A 128 8.20 -10.77 6.28
CA LYS A 128 7.43 -11.67 7.16
C LYS A 128 7.63 -11.37 8.65
N GLN A 129 8.84 -11.02 9.06
CA GLN A 129 9.14 -10.66 10.45
C GLN A 129 8.60 -9.30 10.85
N ALA A 130 8.41 -8.39 9.88
CA ALA A 130 7.95 -7.03 10.13
C ALA A 130 6.42 -6.92 10.34
N ILE A 131 5.63 -7.95 10.00
CA ILE A 131 4.16 -7.93 10.02
C ILE A 131 3.60 -8.94 11.00
#